data_AF-A0A8C2GHN6-F1
#
_entry.id   AF-A0A8C2GHN6-F1
#
_cell.length_a   1.000
_cell.length_b   1.000
_cell.length_c   1.000
_cell.angle_alpha   90.00
_cell.angle_beta   90.00
_cell.angle_gamma   90.00
#
_symmetry.space_group_name_H-M   'P 1'
#
loop_
_entity.id
_entity.type
_entity.pdbx_description
1 polymer ?
#
loop_
_entity_poly.entity_id
_entity_poly.type
_entity_poly.pdbx_seq_one_letter_code
_entity_poly.pdbx_strand_id
1 'polypeptide(L)'
;TINFEFCLKLLICCLLIVSVTPRCCVETIKRFPLEILMKVSKYEVQTSHGACAIDALILHARDQRYCATPKLQRFLQILLKLKMRHVHWLIKHYFKNIY
;
A
#
# COMPACT_ATOMS: atom_id res chain seq x y z
N THR A 1 -41.62 18.85 4.62
CA THR A 1 -40.49 19.54 3.96
C THR A 1 -39.21 19.13 4.65
N ILE A 2 -38.27 18.51 3.92
CA ILE A 2 -36.95 18.18 4.50
C ILE A 2 -36.24 19.51 4.77
N ASN A 3 -35.80 19.73 6.01
CA ASN A 3 -35.17 20.99 6.43
C ASN A 3 -33.73 21.07 5.92
N PHE A 4 -33.38 22.16 5.24
CA PHE A 4 -32.04 22.40 4.68
C PHE A 4 -30.93 22.27 5.74
N GLU A 5 -31.17 22.73 6.97
CA GLU A 5 -30.20 22.57 8.07
C GLU A 5 -29.97 21.10 8.45
N PHE A 6 -31.02 20.27 8.36
CA PHE A 6 -30.93 18.84 8.64
C PHE A 6 -30.08 18.14 7.58
N CYS A 7 -30.28 18.49 6.30
CA CYS A 7 -29.44 18.00 5.20
C CYS A 7 -27.97 18.40 5.38
N LEU A 8 -27.71 19.66 5.75
CA LEU A 8 -26.34 20.15 5.96
C LEU A 8 -25.63 19.41 7.09
N LYS A 9 -26.32 19.20 8.22
CA LYS A 9 -25.78 18.44 9.37
C LYS A 9 -25.49 16.98 9.00
N LEU A 10 -26.38 16.34 8.24
CA LEU A 10 -26.17 14.97 7.77
C LEU A 10 -24.97 14.86 6.83
N LEU A 11 -24.84 15.80 5.89
CA LEU A 11 -23.72 15.84 4.94
C LEU A 11 -22.38 16.05 5.65
N ILE A 12 -22.31 17.00 6.59
CA ILE A 12 -21.12 17.22 7.43
C ILE A 12 -20.77 15.96 8.22
N CYS A 13 -21.77 15.30 8.82
CA CYS A 13 -21.56 14.05 9.56
C CYS A 13 -21.00 12.95 8.65
N CYS A 14 -21.54 12.77 7.45
CA CYS A 14 -21.03 11.80 6.49
C CYS A 14 -19.58 12.09 6.08
N LEU A 15 -19.23 13.35 5.82
CA LEU A 15 -17.85 13.75 5.48
C LEU A 15 -16.87 13.48 6.62
N LEU A 16 -17.28 13.75 7.87
CA LEU A 16 -16.49 13.45 9.06
C LEU A 16 -16.31 11.93 9.25
N ILE A 17 -17.36 11.13 9.03
CA ILE A 17 -17.25 9.67 9.13
C ILE A 17 -16.27 9.13 8.08
N VAL A 18 -16.40 9.55 6.82
CA VAL A 18 -15.53 9.08 5.73
C VAL A 18 -14.06 9.47 5.96
N SER A 19 -13.79 10.63 6.56
CA SER A 19 -12.42 11.07 6.85
C SER A 19 -11.77 10.31 8.00
N VAL A 20 -12.56 9.82 8.97
CA VAL A 20 -12.07 9.09 10.15
C VAL A 20 -12.05 7.58 9.93
N THR A 21 -12.80 7.05 8.95
CA THR A 21 -12.82 5.61 8.67
C THR A 21 -11.49 5.12 8.10
N PRO A 22 -10.85 4.11 8.72
CA PRO A 22 -9.62 3.52 8.20
C PRO A 22 -9.91 2.79 6.90
N ARG A 23 -9.11 3.06 5.88
CA ARG A 23 -9.20 2.35 4.59
C ARG A 23 -8.66 0.94 4.77
N CYS A 24 -9.53 -0.02 5.08
CA CYS A 24 -9.16 -1.42 5.28
C CYS A 24 -9.17 -2.21 3.96
N CYS A 25 -8.24 -3.15 3.83
CA CYS A 25 -8.38 -4.26 2.90
C CYS A 25 -9.48 -5.20 3.39
N VAL A 26 -10.44 -5.51 2.52
CA VAL A 26 -11.52 -6.49 2.77
C VAL A 26 -11.25 -7.82 2.08
N GLU A 27 -10.39 -7.82 1.07
CA GLU A 27 -9.96 -9.00 0.33
C GLU A 27 -8.47 -8.91 0.00
N THR A 28 -7.86 -10.06 -0.34
CA THR A 28 -6.44 -10.13 -0.70
C THR A 28 -6.21 -10.86 -2.01
N ILE A 29 -5.28 -10.33 -2.79
CA ILE A 29 -4.78 -10.95 -4.01
C ILE A 29 -3.66 -11.92 -3.65
N LYS A 30 -3.76 -13.16 -4.13
CA LYS A 30 -2.83 -14.25 -3.80
C LYS A 30 -1.54 -14.22 -4.61
N ARG A 31 -1.61 -13.77 -5.87
CA ARG A 31 -0.48 -13.79 -6.82
C ARG A 31 -0.38 -12.44 -7.51
N PHE A 32 0.83 -11.90 -7.54
CA PHE A 32 1.14 -10.65 -8.22
C PHE A 32 2.14 -10.91 -9.34
N PRO A 33 1.96 -10.30 -10.51
CA PRO A 33 3.00 -10.22 -11.52
C PRO A 33 4.27 -9.58 -10.93
N LEU A 34 5.44 -10.12 -11.29
CA LEU A 34 6.73 -9.60 -10.85
C LEU A 34 6.90 -8.11 -11.21
N GLU A 35 6.36 -7.69 -12.35
CA GLU A 35 6.38 -6.31 -12.81
C GLU A 35 5.71 -5.34 -11.82
N ILE A 36 4.60 -5.74 -11.19
CA ILE A 36 3.94 -4.92 -10.16
C ILE A 36 4.80 -4.89 -8.91
N LEU A 37 5.35 -6.02 -8.48
CA LEU A 37 6.20 -6.12 -7.29
C LEU A 37 7.47 -5.27 -7.40
N MET A 38 8.07 -5.20 -8.60
CA MET A 38 9.24 -4.36 -8.88
C MET A 38 8.95 -2.86 -8.81
N LYS A 39 7.67 -2.47 -8.95
CA LYS A 39 7.20 -1.08 -8.89
C LYS A 39 6.70 -0.67 -7.50
N VAL A 40 6.70 -1.59 -6.52
CA VAL A 40 6.34 -1.27 -5.14
C VAL A 40 7.36 -0.29 -4.56
N SER A 41 6.87 0.85 -4.08
CA SER A 41 7.67 1.89 -3.43
C SER A 41 7.67 1.74 -1.91
N LYS A 42 6.52 1.37 -1.34
CA LYS A 42 6.34 1.09 0.09
C LYS A 42 5.30 -0.01 0.31
N TYR A 43 5.37 -0.63 1.48
CA TYR A 43 4.34 -1.56 1.94
C TYR A 43 4.00 -1.31 3.39
N GLU A 44 2.77 -1.63 3.78
CA GLU A 44 2.24 -1.51 5.13
C GLU A 44 1.60 -2.84 5.54
N VAL A 45 1.73 -3.21 6.81
CA VAL A 45 1.08 -4.41 7.35
C VAL A 45 -0.22 -3.97 8.02
N GLN A 46 -1.34 -4.48 7.52
CA GLN A 46 -2.64 -4.39 8.15
C GLN A 46 -2.86 -5.62 9.02
N THR A 47 -3.20 -5.42 10.28
CA THR A 47 -3.53 -6.49 11.22
C THR A 47 -5.04 -6.56 11.46
N SER A 48 -5.56 -7.76 11.72
CA SER A 48 -6.97 -7.97 12.08
C SER A 48 -7.29 -7.61 13.54
N HIS A 49 -6.30 -7.21 14.33
CA HIS A 49 -6.42 -6.92 15.76
C HIS A 49 -6.85 -5.46 16.06
N GLY A 50 -7.24 -4.70 15.04
CA GLY A 50 -7.61 -3.30 15.15
C GLY A 50 -8.94 -3.00 14.46
N ALA A 51 -9.01 -1.87 13.75
CA ALA A 51 -10.23 -1.44 13.06
C ALA A 51 -10.54 -2.25 11.77
N CYS A 52 -9.64 -3.11 11.33
CA CYS A 52 -9.80 -3.93 10.12
C CYS A 52 -10.03 -5.39 10.48
N ALA A 53 -10.84 -6.09 9.69
CA ALA A 53 -11.26 -7.46 9.99
C ALA A 53 -10.27 -8.55 9.56
N ILE A 54 -9.34 -8.25 8.64
CA ILE A 54 -8.41 -9.24 8.07
C ILE A 54 -6.97 -8.75 8.10
N ASP A 55 -6.04 -9.71 8.18
CA ASP A 55 -4.63 -9.47 7.93
C ASP A 55 -4.38 -9.27 6.43
N ALA A 56 -3.65 -8.20 6.09
CA ALA A 56 -3.29 -7.92 4.71
C ALA A 56 -1.94 -7.21 4.63
N LEU A 57 -1.23 -7.47 3.54
CA LEU A 57 -0.06 -6.69 3.15
C LEU A 57 -0.49 -5.65 2.12
N ILE A 58 -0.47 -4.37 2.50
CA ILE A 58 -0.83 -3.28 1.62
C ILE A 58 0.41 -2.91 0.80
N LEU A 59 0.33 -3.04 -0.52
CA LEU A 59 1.38 -2.63 -1.44
C LEU A 59 1.01 -1.30 -2.07
N HIS A 60 1.97 -0.37 -2.10
CA HIS A 60 1.85 0.87 -2.85
C HIS A 60 2.79 0.79 -4.05
N ALA A 61 2.22 0.73 -5.25
CA ALA A 61 2.97 0.70 -6.49
C ALA A 61 2.42 1.79 -7.41
N ARG A 62 3.29 2.75 -7.77
CA ARG A 62 2.88 4.00 -8.43
C ARG A 62 1.82 4.70 -7.56
N ASP A 63 0.66 5.04 -8.13
CA ASP A 63 -0.46 5.69 -7.43
C ASP A 63 -1.56 4.71 -7.02
N GLN A 64 -1.26 3.40 -7.05
CA GLN A 64 -2.23 2.36 -6.76
C GLN A 64 -1.89 1.61 -5.46
N ARG A 65 -2.95 1.34 -4.71
CA ARG A 65 -2.92 0.54 -3.49
C ARG A 65 -3.47 -0.86 -3.79
N TYR A 66 -2.70 -1.88 -3.47
CA TYR A 66 -3.08 -3.28 -3.62
C TYR A 66 -3.11 -3.99 -2.27
N CYS A 67 -4.09 -4.86 -2.08
CA CYS A 67 -4.19 -5.72 -0.91
C CYS A 67 -3.65 -7.11 -1.25
N ALA A 68 -2.53 -7.49 -0.63
CA ALA A 68 -1.88 -8.78 -0.85
C ALA A 68 -1.99 -9.68 0.38
N THR A 69 -1.85 -10.99 0.17
CA THR A 69 -1.75 -11.92 1.30
C THR A 69 -0.50 -11.62 2.15
N PRO A 70 -0.58 -11.72 3.49
CA PRO A 70 0.59 -11.49 4.38
C PRO A 70 1.81 -12.36 4.05
N LYS A 71 1.58 -13.57 3.50
CA LYS A 71 2.64 -14.49 3.07
C LYS A 71 3.61 -13.90 2.05
N LEU A 72 3.19 -12.91 1.26
CA LEU A 72 4.01 -12.24 0.27
C LEU A 72 5.11 -11.36 0.88
N GLN A 73 5.00 -10.98 2.16
CA GLN A 73 5.89 -10.00 2.79
C GLN A 73 7.36 -10.42 2.73
N ARG A 74 7.68 -11.68 3.06
CA ARG A 74 9.07 -12.18 3.04
C ARG A 74 9.65 -12.15 1.63
N PHE A 75 8.87 -12.58 0.65
CA PHE A 75 9.29 -12.55 -0.76
C PHE A 75 9.56 -11.12 -1.23
N LEU A 76 8.66 -10.18 -0.91
CA LEU A 76 8.82 -8.77 -1.24
C LEU A 76 10.07 -8.17 -0.60
N GLN A 77 10.35 -8.47 0.67
CA GLN A 77 11.56 -7.99 1.36
C GLN A 77 12.85 -8.47 0.68
N ILE A 78 12.91 -9.74 0.26
CA ILE A 78 14.06 -10.29 -0.46
C ILE A 78 14.24 -9.58 -1.81
N LEU A 79 13.14 -9.40 -2.54
CA LEU A 79 13.13 -8.73 -3.84
C LEU A 79 13.60 -7.27 -3.74
N LEU A 80 13.13 -6.52 -2.74
CA LEU A 80 13.56 -5.13 -2.50
C LEU A 80 15.04 -5.06 -2.12
N LYS A 81 15.55 -5.99 -1.29
CA LYS A 81 16.99 -6.07 -0.97
C LYS A 81 17.84 -6.35 -2.21
N LEU A 82 17.39 -7.25 -3.09
CA LEU A 82 18.06 -7.54 -4.36
C LEU A 82 18.09 -6.32 -5.27
N LYS A 83 16.95 -5.62 -5.42
CA LYS A 83 16.84 -4.37 -6.19
C LYS A 83 17.82 -3.31 -5.68
N MET A 84 17.91 -3.10 -4.37
CA MET A 84 18.85 -2.14 -3.76
C MET A 84 20.31 -2.52 -4.02
N ARG A 85 20.67 -3.81 -3.90
CA ARG A 85 22.03 -4.29 -4.23
C ARG A 85 22.39 -4.03 -5.69
N HIS A 86 21.45 -4.29 -6.60
CA HIS A 86 21.64 -4.02 -8.03
C HIS A 86 21.85 -2.52 -8.30
N VAL A 87 21.03 -1.65 -7.70
CA VAL A 87 21.20 -0.19 -7.80
C VAL A 87 22.56 0.25 -7.26
N HIS A 88 22.98 -0.27 -6.10
CA HIS A 88 24.30 0.03 -5.54
C HIS A 88 25.44 -0.41 -6.48
N TRP A 89 25.35 -1.62 -7.05
CA TRP A 89 26.31 -2.11 -8.03
C TRP A 89 26.37 -1.22 -9.27
N LEU A 90 25.21 -0.83 -9.82
CA LEU A 90 25.12 0.07 -10.98
C LEU A 90 25.79 1.42 -10.70
N ILE A 91 25.53 2.02 -9.54
CA ILE A 91 26.16 3.29 -9.13
C ILE A 91 27.68 3.12 -9.07
N LYS A 92 28.16 2.08 -8.39
CA LYS A 92 29.60 1.82 -8.27
C LYS A 92 30.26 1.59 -9.63
N HIS A 93 29.60 0.85 -10.51
CA HIS A 93 30.09 0.60 -11.86
C HIS A 93 30.08 1.88 -12.71
N TYR A 94 29.01 2.68 -12.66
CA TYR A 94 28.91 3.95 -13.37
C TYR A 94 30.02 4.92 -12.98
N PHE A 95 30.26 5.12 -11.68
CA PHE A 95 31.36 5.98 -11.21
C PHE A 95 32.75 5.42 -11.56
N LYS A 96 32.92 4.09 -11.59
CA LYS A 96 34.19 3.47 -12.03
C LYS A 96 34.47 3.68 -13.53
N ASN A 97 33.48 4.02 -14.35
CA ASN A 97 33.66 4.31 -15.78
C ASN A 97 33.76 5.82 -16.09
N ILE A 98 33.74 6.69 -15.07
CA ILE A 98 33.84 8.16 -15.23
C ILE A 98 35.21 8.71 -14.81
N TYR A 99 35.94 8.01 -13.95
CA TYR A 99 37.30 8.34 -13.49
C TYR A 99 38.27 7.23 -13.88
#